data_AF-A0A9D7D655-F1
#
_entry.id   AF-A0A9D7D655-F1
#
_cell.length_a   1.000
_cell.length_b   1.000
_cell.length_c   1.000
_cell.angle_alpha   90.00
_cell.angle_beta   90.00
_cell.angle_gamma   90.00
#
_symmetry.space_group_name_H-M   'P 1'
#
loop_
_entity.id
_entity.type
_entity.pdbx_description
1 polymer ?
#
loop_
_entity_poly.entity_id
_entity_poly.type
_entity_poly.pdbx_seq_one_letter_code
_entity_poly.pdbx_strand_id
1 'polypeptide(L)'
;MPYSITGGGGGGNCTAVSFVSSPASPQTVGAQVTLTASSVCPGTPEYYFLKQAPGGLFTLLRDWSTNPVAQWNTVPPSGTWLLQARVRNQGNVPADKITPNTAYILN
;
A
#
# COMPACT_ATOMS: atom_id res chain seq x y z
N MET A 1 8.69 -39.45 0.60
CA MET A 1 8.87 -38.19 1.34
C MET A 1 8.55 -37.05 0.37
N PRO A 2 7.62 -36.13 0.68
CA PRO A 2 7.11 -35.18 -0.29
C PRO A 2 8.13 -34.07 -0.55
N TYR A 3 8.41 -33.80 -1.81
CA TYR A 3 9.09 -32.60 -2.27
C TYR A 3 8.03 -31.53 -2.50
N SER A 4 8.09 -30.43 -1.74
CA SER A 4 7.34 -29.22 -2.04
C SER A 4 7.90 -28.04 -1.26
N ILE A 5 8.87 -27.35 -1.85
CA ILE A 5 8.99 -25.89 -1.69
C ILE A 5 8.86 -25.25 -3.06
N THR A 6 7.62 -24.93 -3.39
CA THR A 6 7.25 -24.17 -4.58
C THR A 6 7.73 -22.73 -4.41
N GLY A 7 8.89 -22.41 -5.01
CA GLY A 7 9.25 -21.13 -5.64
C GLY A 7 9.38 -19.85 -4.81
N GLY A 8 10.61 -19.28 -4.77
CA GLY A 8 10.77 -17.81 -4.72
C GLY A 8 11.89 -17.13 -3.90
N GLY A 9 13.17 -17.54 -4.03
CA GLY A 9 14.32 -16.60 -4.09
C GLY A 9 14.80 -15.85 -2.82
N GLY A 10 16.06 -16.07 -2.45
CA GLY A 10 16.70 -15.57 -1.23
C GLY A 10 16.98 -14.06 -1.12
N GLY A 11 17.10 -13.60 0.13
CA GLY A 11 18.12 -12.65 0.60
C GLY A 11 18.11 -11.18 0.17
N GLY A 12 17.26 -10.71 -0.76
CA GLY A 12 17.35 -9.33 -1.30
C GLY A 12 16.05 -8.52 -1.36
N ASN A 13 14.94 -9.08 -0.88
CA ASN A 13 13.59 -8.52 -1.02
C ASN A 13 13.00 -8.06 0.30
N CYS A 14 12.04 -7.14 0.23
CA CYS A 14 11.23 -6.79 1.38
C CYS A 14 10.44 -8.01 1.88
N THR A 15 10.39 -8.19 3.19
CA THR A 15 9.71 -9.33 3.84
C THR A 15 8.35 -8.94 4.40
N ALA A 16 8.17 -7.68 4.79
CA ALA A 16 6.91 -7.17 5.34
C ALA A 16 6.64 -5.74 4.88
N VAL A 17 5.34 -5.41 4.76
CA VAL A 17 4.83 -4.06 4.56
C VAL A 17 3.53 -3.90 5.33
N SER A 18 3.34 -2.73 5.93
CA SER A 18 2.11 -2.29 6.57
C SER A 18 1.94 -0.80 6.35
N PHE A 19 0.75 -0.26 6.56
CA PHE A 19 0.54 1.18 6.59
C PHE A 19 -0.55 1.54 7.59
N VAL A 20 -0.53 2.79 8.01
CA VAL A 20 -1.56 3.41 8.85
C VAL A 20 -2.09 4.65 8.16
N SER A 21 -3.37 4.95 8.35
CA SER A 21 -4.04 6.15 7.83
C SER A 21 -4.40 7.08 8.98
N SER A 22 -4.06 8.36 8.86
CA SER A 22 -4.41 9.42 9.80
C SER A 22 -5.04 10.61 9.06
N PRO A 23 -6.27 11.01 9.39
CA PRO A 23 -7.16 10.42 10.40
C PRO A 23 -7.62 9.00 10.03
N ALA A 24 -7.98 8.22 11.06
CA ALA A 24 -8.48 6.86 10.88
C ALA A 24 -9.92 6.86 10.34
N SER A 25 -10.27 5.84 9.57
CA SER A 25 -11.64 5.60 9.10
C SER A 25 -12.61 5.37 10.27
N PRO A 26 -13.88 5.80 10.17
CA PRO A 26 -14.50 6.52 9.06
C PRO A 26 -14.22 8.03 9.07
N GLN A 27 -14.26 8.68 7.90
CA GLN A 27 -14.11 10.14 7.75
C GLN A 27 -15.14 10.72 6.79
N THR A 28 -15.36 12.03 6.80
CA THR A 28 -16.20 12.71 5.80
C THR A 28 -15.45 12.91 4.48
N VAL A 29 -16.16 12.89 3.36
CA VAL A 29 -15.59 13.32 2.07
C VAL A 29 -15.03 14.74 2.18
N GLY A 30 -13.83 14.98 1.62
CA GLY A 30 -13.12 16.26 1.69
C GLY A 30 -12.01 16.33 2.75
N ALA A 31 -11.88 15.30 3.61
CA ALA A 31 -10.78 15.18 4.54
C ALA A 31 -9.44 14.86 3.84
N GLN A 32 -8.35 15.44 4.33
CA GLN A 32 -7.00 15.06 3.91
C GLN A 32 -6.50 13.90 4.78
N VAL A 33 -6.34 12.72 4.18
CA VAL A 33 -5.86 11.51 4.84
C VAL A 33 -4.40 11.30 4.53
N THR A 34 -3.56 11.19 5.56
CA THR A 34 -2.15 10.85 5.45
C THR A 34 -1.96 9.36 5.67
N LEU A 35 -1.44 8.66 4.68
CA LEU A 35 -1.04 7.27 4.78
C LEU A 35 0.47 7.22 5.05
N THR A 36 0.87 6.49 6.09
CA THR A 36 2.28 6.26 6.43
C THR A 36 2.56 4.76 6.37
N ALA A 37 3.40 4.33 5.43
CA ALA A 37 3.83 2.95 5.32
C ALA A 37 5.06 2.64 6.17
N SER A 38 5.14 1.39 6.61
CA SER A 38 6.29 0.80 7.29
C SER A 38 6.65 -0.50 6.58
N SER A 39 7.93 -0.80 6.47
CA SER A 39 8.39 -2.02 5.81
C SER A 39 9.62 -2.61 6.46
N VAL A 40 9.86 -3.89 6.16
CA VAL A 40 11.10 -4.59 6.52
C VAL A 40 11.77 -4.98 5.21
N CYS A 41 12.85 -4.29 4.87
CA CYS A 41 13.61 -4.49 3.64
C CYS A 41 15.12 -4.53 3.96
N PRO A 42 15.90 -5.37 3.28
CA PRO A 42 17.36 -5.43 3.47
C PRO A 42 18.11 -4.23 2.84
N GLY A 43 17.47 -3.48 1.94
CA GLY A 43 18.03 -2.27 1.32
C GLY A 43 17.06 -1.09 1.37
N THR A 44 17.22 -0.13 0.45
CA THR A 44 16.39 1.08 0.38
C THR A 44 14.95 0.75 -0.05
N PRO A 45 13.94 0.93 0.82
CA PRO A 45 12.56 0.66 0.45
C PRO A 45 12.00 1.76 -0.46
N GLU A 46 11.27 1.36 -1.48
CA GLU A 46 10.40 2.23 -2.29
C GLU A 46 8.94 1.82 -2.05
N TYR A 47 8.09 2.80 -1.80
CA TYR A 47 6.67 2.62 -1.48
C TYR A 47 5.79 3.07 -2.63
N TYR A 48 4.73 2.32 -2.88
CA TYR A 48 3.72 2.63 -3.89
C TYR A 48 2.34 2.49 -3.29
N PHE A 49 1.48 3.46 -3.51
CA PHE A 49 0.14 3.48 -2.93
C PHE A 49 -0.93 3.52 -4.01
N LEU A 50 -1.93 2.66 -3.83
CA LEU A 50 -3.12 2.58 -4.66
C LEU A 50 -4.35 2.85 -3.81
N LYS A 51 -5.34 3.49 -4.43
CA LYS A 51 -6.68 3.66 -3.87
C LYS A 51 -7.72 3.20 -4.88
N GLN A 52 -8.77 2.56 -4.41
CA GLN A 52 -9.90 2.15 -5.24
C GLN A 52 -11.17 2.77 -4.68
N ALA A 53 -11.89 3.48 -5.53
CA ALA A 53 -13.20 4.01 -5.22
C ALA A 53 -14.21 2.86 -5.04
N PRO A 54 -15.29 3.05 -4.28
CA PRO A 54 -16.37 2.07 -4.16
C PRO A 54 -16.89 1.67 -5.56
N GLY A 55 -16.75 0.39 -5.91
CA GLY A 55 -17.14 -0.14 -7.23
C GLY A 55 -16.26 0.32 -8.42
N GLY A 56 -15.17 1.05 -8.16
CA GLY A 56 -14.23 1.52 -9.18
C GLY A 56 -13.04 0.59 -9.38
N LEU A 57 -12.02 1.08 -10.10
CA LEU A 57 -10.72 0.40 -10.26
C LEU A 57 -9.68 0.99 -9.31
N PHE A 58 -8.60 0.25 -9.07
CA PHE A 58 -7.43 0.79 -8.38
C PHE A 58 -6.79 1.89 -9.21
N THR A 59 -6.55 3.03 -8.58
CA THR A 59 -5.93 4.22 -9.13
C THR A 59 -4.68 4.55 -8.34
N LEU A 60 -3.71 5.15 -9.02
CA LEU A 60 -2.48 5.60 -8.41
C LEU A 60 -2.75 6.72 -7.40
N LEU A 61 -2.37 6.48 -6.15
CA LEU A 61 -2.30 7.53 -5.13
C LEU A 61 -0.90 8.12 -5.05
N ARG A 62 0.13 7.27 -5.09
CA ARG A 62 1.54 7.67 -5.10
C ARG A 62 2.38 6.63 -5.82
N ASP A 63 3.20 7.11 -6.76
CA ASP A 63 4.20 6.30 -7.47
C ASP A 63 5.37 5.90 -6.55
N TRP A 64 6.22 4.98 -7.01
CA TRP A 64 7.35 4.45 -6.27
C TRP A 64 8.23 5.57 -5.72
N SER A 65 8.34 5.64 -4.40
CA SER A 65 9.10 6.69 -3.72
C SER A 65 9.73 6.14 -2.45
N THR A 66 10.93 6.59 -2.11
CA THR A 66 11.55 6.29 -0.81
C THR A 66 10.85 6.98 0.36
N ASN A 67 9.96 7.94 0.08
CA ASN A 67 9.13 8.57 1.10
C ASN A 67 7.96 7.64 1.47
N PRO A 68 7.86 7.18 2.74
CA PRO A 68 6.79 6.31 3.20
C PRO A 68 5.43 6.99 3.34
N VAL A 69 5.35 8.31 3.11
CA VAL A 69 4.15 9.11 3.31
C VAL A 69 3.45 9.40 1.98
N ALA A 70 2.16 9.07 1.91
CA ALA A 70 1.25 9.47 0.84
C ALA A 70 0.11 10.32 1.40
N GLN A 71 -0.21 11.42 0.74
CA GLN A 71 -1.36 12.25 1.08
C GLN A 71 -2.50 11.97 0.12
N TRP A 72 -3.66 11.65 0.66
CA TRP A 72 -4.88 11.40 -0.07
C TRP A 72 -5.94 12.44 0.30
N ASN A 73 -6.26 13.31 -0.66
CA ASN A 73 -7.43 14.16 -0.57
C ASN A 73 -8.66 13.33 -0.91
N THR A 74 -9.55 13.12 0.06
CA THR A 74 -10.76 12.33 -0.16
C THR A 74 -11.74 13.16 -0.98
N VAL A 75 -12.24 12.56 -2.07
CA VAL A 75 -13.16 13.20 -3.02
C VAL A 75 -14.38 12.28 -3.17
N PRO A 76 -15.53 12.79 -3.62
CA PRO A 76 -16.69 11.94 -3.88
C PRO A 76 -16.34 10.76 -4.81
N PRO A 77 -16.96 9.59 -4.64
CA PRO A 77 -18.13 9.33 -3.79
C PRO A 77 -17.78 8.93 -2.33
N SER A 78 -18.75 9.09 -1.43
CA SER A 78 -18.76 8.40 -0.15
C SER A 78 -18.94 6.89 -0.34
N GLY A 79 -18.56 6.09 0.66
CA GLY A 79 -18.60 4.64 0.65
C GLY A 79 -17.28 4.00 1.05
N THR A 80 -17.17 2.69 0.82
CA THR A 80 -15.98 1.90 1.17
C THR A 80 -14.92 2.01 0.08
N TRP A 81 -13.86 2.76 0.36
CA TRP A 81 -12.65 2.79 -0.44
C TRP A 81 -11.71 1.67 -0.03
N LEU A 82 -10.94 1.12 -0.97
CA LEU A 82 -9.88 0.17 -0.68
C LEU A 82 -8.52 0.83 -0.86
N LEU A 83 -7.68 0.75 0.16
CA LEU A 83 -6.31 1.25 0.17
C LEU A 83 -5.35 0.06 0.12
N GLN A 84 -4.32 0.18 -0.70
CA GLN A 84 -3.27 -0.82 -0.85
C GLN A 84 -1.92 -0.13 -0.87
N ALA A 85 -0.99 -0.59 -0.04
CA ALA A 85 0.39 -0.18 -0.08
C ALA A 85 1.24 -1.34 -0.63
N ARG A 86 2.28 -0.98 -1.38
CA ARG A 86 3.29 -1.91 -1.86
C ARG A 86 4.65 -1.38 -1.48
N VAL A 87 5.58 -2.30 -1.26
CA VAL A 87 6.98 -1.98 -1.05
C VAL A 87 7.85 -2.85 -1.93
N ARG A 88 8.92 -2.27 -2.45
CA ARG A 88 10.00 -3.01 -3.10
C ARG A 88 11.34 -2.46 -2.64
N ASN A 89 12.40 -3.25 -2.80
CA ASN A 89 13.75 -2.75 -2.60
C ASN A 89 14.19 -2.01 -3.88
N GLN A 90 14.81 -0.83 -3.75
CA GLN A 90 15.28 -0.06 -4.90
C GLN A 90 16.23 -0.89 -5.77
N GLY A 91 15.98 -0.90 -7.08
CA GLY A 91 16.72 -1.74 -8.03
C GLY A 91 16.28 -3.21 -8.09
N ASN A 92 15.32 -3.62 -7.26
CA ASN A 92 14.72 -4.96 -7.28
C ASN A 92 13.32 -4.93 -7.89
N VAL A 93 13.27 -5.06 -9.21
CA VAL A 93 12.05 -5.14 -10.02
C VAL A 93 12.06 -6.54 -10.64
N PRO A 94 11.10 -7.44 -10.35
CA PRO A 94 9.69 -7.19 -10.01
C PRO A 94 9.25 -7.61 -8.58
N ALA A 95 10.15 -7.83 -7.63
CA ALA A 95 9.79 -8.41 -6.34
C ALA A 95 9.23 -7.37 -5.35
N ASP A 96 7.95 -7.04 -5.48
CA ASP A 96 7.21 -6.23 -4.50
C ASP A 96 6.46 -7.10 -3.46
N LYS A 97 6.36 -6.57 -2.24
CA LYS A 97 5.40 -7.04 -1.23
C LYS A 97 4.23 -6.09 -1.20
N ILE A 98 3.03 -6.64 -1.06
CA ILE A 98 1.77 -5.92 -1.14
C ILE A 98 1.03 -6.14 0.17
N THR A 99 0.42 -5.09 0.73
CA THR A 99 -0.49 -5.25 1.87
C THR A 99 -1.82 -5.84 1.44
N PRO A 100 -2.56 -6.51 2.34
CA PRO A 100 -3.98 -6.74 2.13
C PRO A 100 -4.72 -5.44 1.80
N ASN A 101 -5.80 -5.54 1.04
CA ASN A 101 -6.67 -4.38 0.79
C ASN A 101 -7.30 -3.95 2.11
N THR A 102 -7.07 -2.69 2.49
CA THR A 102 -7.62 -2.13 3.73
C THR A 102 -8.83 -1.28 3.39
N ALA A 103 -9.97 -1.57 4.01
CA ALA A 103 -11.18 -0.78 3.85
C ALA A 103 -11.07 0.57 4.58
N TYR A 104 -11.42 1.65 3.89
CA TYR A 104 -11.50 3.00 4.42
C TYR A 104 -12.87 3.58 4.09
N ILE A 105 -13.67 3.89 5.11
CA ILE A 105 -15.06 4.33 4.94
C ILE A 105 -15.09 5.86 4.87
N LEU A 106 -15.69 6.38 3.80
CA LEU A 106 -16.07 7.78 3.68
C LEU A 106 -17.58 7.93 3.87
N ASN A 107 -17.99 8.86 4.72
CA ASN A 107 -19.38 9.25 4.92
C ASN A 107 -19.73 10.50 4.10
#